data_AF-M4ENI2-F1
#
_entry.id   AF-M4ENI2-F1
#
_cell.length_a   1.000
_cell.length_b   1.000
_cell.length_c   1.000
_cell.angle_alpha   90.00
_cell.angle_beta   90.00
_cell.angle_gamma   90.00
#
_symmetry.space_group_name_H-M   'P 1'
#
loop_
_entity.id
_entity.type
_entity.pdbx_description
1 polymer ?
#
loop_
_entity_poly.entity_id
_entity_poly.type
_entity_poly.pdbx_seq_one_letter_code
_entity_poly.pdbx_strand_id
1 'polypeptide(L)' 'MVKIYCIGGGYVGGPTIAVIALKCPHMYIVGVIDISVLPINAWNSDQVPHLRALALKKSSCNAEEKNLIFSY' A
#
# COMPACT_ATOMS: atom_id res chain seq x y z
N MET A 1 -4.95 -19.08 -5.12
CA MET A 1 -5.26 -17.66 -4.87
C MET A 1 -4.44 -17.21 -3.67
N VAL A 2 -3.58 -16.19 -3.81
CA VAL A 2 -2.65 -15.77 -2.75
C VAL A 2 -3.07 -14.39 -2.22
N LYS A 3 -3.15 -14.27 -0.89
CA LYS A 3 -3.38 -13.01 -0.16
C LYS A 3 -2.18 -12.74 0.73
N ILE A 4 -1.69 -11.50 0.75
CA ILE A 4 -0.52 -11.10 1.53
C ILE A 4 -0.97 -9.99 2.48
N TYR A 5 -0.62 -10.13 3.75
CA TYR A 5 -0.91 -9.12 4.77
C TYR A 5 0.41 -8.69 5.41
N CYS A 6 0.60 -7.37 5.50
CA CYS A 6 1.69 -6.76 6.22
C CYS A 6 1.15 -6.08 7.47
N ILE A 7 1.69 -6.49 8.62
CA ILE A 7 1.38 -5.86 9.90
C ILE A 7 2.44 -4.81 10.16
N GLY A 8 2.03 -3.53 10.17
CA GLY A 8 2.89 -2.36 10.26
C GLY A 8 2.97 -1.58 8.93
N GLY A 9 2.24 -0.47 8.86
CA GLY A 9 2.20 0.47 7.72
C GLY A 9 3.25 1.57 7.78
N GLY A 10 4.30 1.38 8.55
CA GLY A 10 5.41 2.32 8.68
C GLY A 10 6.33 2.34 7.46
N TYR A 11 7.55 2.83 7.69
CA TYR A 11 8.58 3.05 6.67
C TYR A 11 8.92 1.82 5.81
N VAL A 12 8.86 0.62 6.39
CA VAL A 12 9.25 -0.63 5.70
C VAL A 12 8.04 -1.31 5.08
N GLY A 13 7.01 -1.60 5.88
CA GLY A 13 5.88 -2.42 5.45
C GLY A 13 5.05 -1.79 4.34
N GLY A 14 4.72 -0.50 4.47
CA GLY A 14 3.92 0.22 3.48
C GLY A 14 4.57 0.26 2.09
N PRO A 15 5.82 0.75 1.94
CA PRO A 15 6.49 0.78 0.64
C PRO A 15 6.76 -0.61 0.06
N THR A 16 7.08 -1.61 0.90
CA THR A 16 7.31 -2.99 0.43
C THR A 16 6.07 -3.58 -0.21
N ILE A 17 4.92 -3.47 0.48
CA ILE A 17 3.63 -3.94 -0.04
C ILE A 17 3.19 -3.15 -1.27
N ALA A 18 3.42 -1.83 -1.30
CA ALA A 18 3.10 -1.02 -2.48
C ALA A 18 3.88 -1.48 -3.73
N VAL A 19 5.17 -1.81 -3.58
CA VAL A 19 5.98 -2.35 -4.68
C VAL A 19 5.51 -3.75 -5.10
N ILE A 20 5.13 -4.62 -4.16
CA ILE A 20 4.59 -5.95 -4.46
C ILE A 20 3.28 -5.84 -5.24
N ALA A 21 2.34 -4.99 -4.79
CA ALA A 21 1.07 -4.77 -5.49
C ALA A 21 1.28 -4.24 -6.92
N LEU A 22 2.25 -3.34 -7.10
CA LEU A 22 2.63 -2.78 -8.40
C LEU A 22 3.27 -3.81 -9.34
N LYS A 23 4.15 -4.68 -8.82
CA LYS A 23 4.91 -5.66 -9.62
C LYS A 23 4.15 -6.97 -9.86
N CYS A 24 3.20 -7.29 -9.00
CA CYS A 24 2.44 -8.54 -9.03
C CYS A 24 0.93 -8.27 -9.11
N PRO A 25 0.41 -7.68 -10.20
CA PRO A 25 -1.00 -7.27 -10.31
C PRO A 25 -1.98 -8.45 -10.32
N HIS A 26 -1.51 -9.68 -10.53
CA HIS A 26 -2.30 -10.90 -10.51
C HIS A 26 -2.57 -11.42 -9.08
N MET A 27 -1.94 -10.84 -8.07
CA MET A 27 -2.24 -11.12 -6.67
C MET A 27 -3.50 -10.37 -6.26
N TYR A 28 -4.39 -11.02 -5.50
CA TYR A 28 -5.74 -10.51 -5.28
C TYR A 28 -5.86 -9.47 -4.16
N ILE A 29 -5.15 -9.65 -3.03
CA ILE A 29 -5.25 -8.73 -1.90
C ILE A 29 -3.89 -8.62 -1.21
N VAL A 30 -3.31 -7.42 -1.26
CA VAL A 30 -2.14 -7.01 -0.50
C VAL A 30 -2.62 -5.98 0.53
N GLY A 31 -2.69 -6.37 1.80
CA GLY A 31 -3.24 -5.55 2.87
C GLY A 31 -2.15 -5.02 3.79
N VAL A 32 -2.22 -3.74 4.17
CA VAL A 32 -1.42 -3.20 5.27
C VAL A 32 -2.35 -2.95 6.45
N ILE A 33 -2.02 -3.56 7.59
CA ILE A 33 -2.76 -3.44 8.85
C ILE A 33 -1.85 -2.75 9.86
N ASP A 34 -2.32 -1.70 10.52
CA ASP A 34 -1.56 -1.02 11.56
C ASP A 34 -2.45 -0.74 12.77
N ILE A 35 -1.90 -0.88 13.98
CA ILE A 35 -2.60 -0.54 15.22
C ILE A 35 -2.86 0.97 15.32
N SER A 36 -2.02 1.77 14.66
CA SER A 36 -2.13 3.21 14.62
C SER A 36 -2.93 3.64 13.39
N VAL A 37 -3.95 4.45 13.62
CA VAL A 37 -4.78 5.03 12.56
C VAL A 37 -4.01 6.10 11.75
N LEU A 38 -2.99 6.73 12.36
CA LEU A 38 -2.21 7.80 11.74
C LEU A 38 -1.50 7.37 10.44
N PRO A 39 -0.70 6.29 10.43
CA PRO A 39 -0.13 5.74 9.19
C PRO A 39 -1.18 5.39 8.15
N ILE A 40 -2.27 4.73 8.57
CA ILE A 40 -3.34 4.31 7.65
C ILE A 40 -4.00 5.51 6.98
N ASN A 41 -4.33 6.55 7.74
CA ASN A 41 -4.88 7.79 7.19
C ASN A 41 -3.89 8.47 6.25
N ALA A 42 -2.59 8.49 6.58
CA ALA A 42 -1.57 9.04 5.69
C ALA A 42 -1.49 8.26 4.36
N TRP A 43 -1.59 6.93 4.39
CA TRP A 43 -1.63 6.08 3.20
C TRP A 43 -2.92 6.21 2.38
N ASN A 44 -4.04 6.56 3.02
CA ASN A 44 -5.34 6.76 2.38
C ASN A 44 -5.60 8.24 1.99
N SER A 45 -4.71 9.16 2.35
CA SER A 45 -4.82 10.59 2.04
C SER A 45 -4.11 10.96 0.73
N ASP A 46 -4.57 12.04 0.11
CA ASP A 46 -3.93 12.65 -1.07
C ASP A 46 -2.58 13.30 -0.73
N GLN A 47 -2.32 13.58 0.55
CA GLN A 47 -1.08 14.15 1.06
C GLN A 47 -0.09 13.05 1.42
N VAL A 48 0.46 12.49 0.35
CA VAL A 48 1.29 11.32 0.43
C VAL A 48 2.65 11.61 1.08
N PRO A 49 3.09 10.90 2.14
CA PRO A 49 4.46 10.97 2.63
C PRO A 49 5.41 10.58 1.50
N HIS A 50 6.54 11.27 1.33
CA HIS A 50 7.47 11.17 0.18
C HIS A 50 7.77 9.74 -0.33
N LEU A 51 7.65 8.73 0.53
CA LEU A 51 7.82 7.30 0.21
C LEU A 51 6.74 6.72 -0.72
N ARG A 52 5.46 7.06 -0.53
CA ARG A 52 4.37 6.58 -1.41
C ARG A 52 4.42 7.29 -2.76
N ALA A 53 4.94 8.52 -2.82
CA ALA A 53 5.27 9.15 -4.10
C ALA A 53 6.40 8.41 -4.83
N LEU A 54 7.40 7.85 -4.13
CA LEU A 54 8.45 7.02 -4.75
C LEU A 54 7.93 5.66 -5.25
N ALA A 55 7.01 5.03 -4.51
CA ALA A 55 6.39 3.77 -4.88
C ALA A 55 5.35 3.92 -6.00
N LEU A 56 4.61 5.04 -6.05
CA LEU A 56 3.47 5.25 -6.96
C LEU A 56 3.72 6.28 -8.10
N LYS A 57 4.77 7.12 -8.10
CA LYS A 57 5.03 8.08 -9.21
C LYS A 57 5.28 7.44 -10.57
N LYS A 58 5.51 6.12 -10.64
CA LYS A 58 5.59 5.38 -11.91
C LYS A 58 4.25 4.83 -12.39
N SER A 59 3.20 4.89 -11.59
CA SER A 59 1.87 4.38 -11.92
C SER A 59 0.82 5.44 -11.59
N SER A 60 0.77 6.48 -12.42
CA SER A 60 -0.51 7.15 -12.64
C SER A 60 -1.51 6.05 -13.05
N CYS A 61 -2.69 6.07 -12.43
CA CYS A 61 -3.94 5.49 -12.91
C CYS A 61 -4.28 3.97 -12.85
N ASN A 62 -3.55 3.03 -12.22
CA ASN A 62 -4.02 1.61 -12.24
C ASN A 62 -3.85 0.74 -10.98
N ALA A 63 -2.99 1.07 -10.03
CA ALA A 63 -2.77 0.22 -8.85
C ALA A 63 -3.80 0.46 -7.73
N GLU A 64 -4.50 1.58 -7.77
CA GLU A 64 -5.26 2.10 -6.62
C GLU A 64 -6.58 1.35 -6.33
N GLU A 65 -7.12 0.57 -7.26
CA GLU A 65 -8.49 0.04 -7.10
C GLU A 65 -8.63 -1.48 -7.02
N LYS A 66 -7.60 -2.29 -7.31
CA LYS A 66 -7.83 -3.74 -7.52
C LYS A 66 -7.15 -4.70 -6.55
N ASN A 67 -6.00 -4.35 -5.96
CA ASN A 67 -5.25 -5.32 -5.14
C ASN A 67 -4.48 -4.78 -3.93
N LEU A 68 -4.57 -3.49 -3.59
CA LEU A 68 -3.89 -2.89 -2.43
C LEU A 68 -4.90 -2.20 -1.49
N ILE A 69 -4.88 -2.55 -0.21
CA ILE A 69 -5.80 -2.02 0.81
C ILE A 69 -5.02 -1.63 2.08
N PHE A 70 -5.30 -0.46 2.65
CA PHE A 70 -4.77 -0.04 3.95
C PHE A 70 -5.93 0.05 4.97
N SER A 71 -5.83 -0.71 6.06
CA SER A 71 -6.84 -0.76 7.14
C SER A 71 -6.19 -0.64 8.51
N TYR A 72 -6.92 -0.08 9.47
CA TYR A 72 -6.62 -0.23 10.90
C TYR A 72 -7.35 -1.45 11.46
#